data_AF-A0A9P5P797-F1
#
_entry.id   AF-A0A9P5P797-F1
#
_cell.length_a   1.000
_cell.length_b   1.000
_cell.length_c   1.000
_cell.angle_alpha   90.00
_cell.angle_beta   90.00
_cell.angle_gamma   90.00
#
_symmetry.space_group_name_H-M   'P 1'
#
loop_
_entity.id
_entity.type
_entity.pdbx_description
1 polymer ?
#
loop_
_entity_poly.entity_id
_entity_poly.type
_entity_poly.pdbx_seq_one_letter_code
_entity_poly.pdbx_strand_id
1 'polypeptide(L)'
;MISVFTITVTMPQPGPPLLSVCSALGFIRPHFHLIRYSNEHPNTKILVHTLTSALGDTEFPQIIPYPNQRRKTVIHARTIDLGYHIFLFLLKLSPESSNPLRRICMYNSLASDGYNEKTIDLLDTDPHCQIVIATKAMSVGIHAEKLQDSISVGTSETQDCGKQEGGRAGQNLDELARQIIFTTLKELNEVQNIIKVSGEVSVAAVACVKLPSKLKSKKKTTPSLNPAKICKDLTELPPYTNKTTLPPFILPSTPAKQQTGKKKADELKKSEVIEVRKSLAMYEERLYFEERLLVGLHRNRPLSSYFPKVIRDWITVELPKIQSRADLNVILASLEWPFIETQGSNLFDLICSLKKDIYSRQRTKSLKQY
;
A
#
# COMPACT_ATOMS: atom_id res chain seq x y z
N MET A 1 3.95 45.30 -22.62
CA MET A 1 2.87 44.29 -22.71
C MET A 1 3.47 42.98 -22.23
N ILE A 2 2.90 42.35 -21.20
CA ILE A 2 3.43 41.09 -20.62
C ILE A 2 2.61 39.94 -21.20
N SER A 3 3.28 39.00 -21.86
CA SER A 3 2.65 37.75 -22.30
C SER A 3 2.81 36.69 -21.23
N VAL A 4 1.70 36.04 -20.86
CA VAL A 4 1.66 34.98 -19.84
C VAL A 4 1.41 33.65 -20.54
N PHE A 5 2.22 32.65 -20.22
CA PHE A 5 2.10 31.29 -20.74
C PHE A 5 1.86 30.32 -19.59
N THR A 6 1.12 29.24 -19.83
CA THR A 6 0.90 28.19 -18.84
C THR A 6 0.93 26.84 -19.54
N ILE A 7 1.64 25.89 -18.94
CA ILE A 7 1.86 24.56 -19.47
C ILE A 7 1.46 23.55 -18.40
N THR A 8 0.75 22.52 -18.81
CA THR A 8 0.35 21.41 -17.94
C THR A 8 0.31 20.14 -18.76
N VAL A 9 0.75 19.03 -18.16
CA VAL A 9 0.85 17.73 -18.83
C VAL A 9 -0.38 16.87 -18.56
N THR A 10 -1.09 17.12 -17.47
CA THR A 10 -2.13 16.20 -16.96
C THR A 10 -3.48 16.84 -16.71
N MET A 11 -3.71 18.06 -17.19
CA MET A 11 -5.04 18.67 -17.09
C MET A 11 -6.03 17.76 -17.82
N PRO A 12 -7.05 17.23 -17.12
CA PRO A 12 -8.00 16.31 -17.71
C PRO A 12 -8.89 17.01 -18.74
N GLN A 13 -9.79 16.22 -19.33
CA GLN A 13 -10.73 16.60 -20.38
C GLN A 13 -11.35 18.00 -20.21
N PRO A 14 -11.77 18.65 -21.30
CA PRO A 14 -12.40 19.95 -21.25
C PRO A 14 -13.53 19.93 -20.23
N GLY A 15 -13.55 20.88 -19.30
CA GLY A 15 -14.49 20.83 -18.19
C GLY A 15 -14.17 21.80 -17.06
N PRO A 16 -14.85 21.65 -15.90
CA PRO A 16 -14.73 22.56 -14.78
C PRO A 16 -13.29 22.79 -14.28
N PRO A 17 -12.40 21.77 -14.18
CA PRO A 17 -11.02 22.00 -13.74
C PRO A 17 -10.24 22.94 -14.67
N LEU A 18 -10.31 22.73 -15.99
CA LEU A 18 -9.67 23.59 -16.97
C LEU A 18 -10.21 25.02 -16.90
N LEU A 19 -11.54 25.18 -16.81
CA LEU A 19 -12.16 26.50 -16.68
C LEU A 19 -11.73 27.21 -15.40
N SER A 20 -11.60 26.47 -14.29
CA SER A 20 -11.11 27.01 -13.02
C SER A 20 -9.67 27.51 -13.14
N VAL A 21 -8.78 26.74 -13.77
CA VAL A 21 -7.38 27.15 -13.98
C VAL A 21 -7.30 28.37 -14.88
N CYS A 22 -8.04 28.38 -16.00
CA CYS A 22 -8.07 29.53 -16.90
C CYS A 22 -8.59 30.79 -16.19
N SER A 23 -9.69 30.69 -15.45
CA SER A 23 -10.24 31.81 -14.69
C SER A 23 -9.26 32.34 -13.65
N ALA A 24 -8.63 31.46 -12.88
CA ALA A 24 -7.67 31.83 -11.83
C ALA A 24 -6.42 32.54 -12.39
N LEU A 25 -6.01 32.20 -13.61
CA LEU A 25 -4.86 32.81 -14.29
C LEU A 25 -5.24 34.02 -15.16
N GLY A 26 -6.51 34.44 -15.17
CA GLY A 26 -6.99 35.56 -15.98
C GLY A 26 -7.11 35.24 -17.48
N PHE A 27 -7.06 33.96 -17.87
CA PHE A 27 -7.27 33.52 -19.25
C PHE A 27 -8.76 33.54 -19.60
N ILE A 28 -9.23 34.69 -20.07
CA ILE A 28 -10.62 34.91 -20.50
C ILE A 28 -10.72 34.75 -22.00
N ARG A 29 -11.54 33.80 -22.49
CA ARG A 29 -11.80 33.66 -23.93
C ARG A 29 -12.48 34.93 -24.48
N PRO A 30 -12.18 35.38 -25.72
CA PRO A 30 -11.30 34.76 -26.71
C PRO A 30 -9.82 35.19 -26.62
N HIS A 31 -9.41 35.88 -25.56
CA HIS A 31 -8.13 36.58 -25.47
C HIS A 31 -6.90 35.69 -25.22
N PHE A 32 -7.03 34.37 -25.32
CA PHE A 32 -5.90 33.45 -25.19
C PHE A 32 -6.05 32.26 -26.15
N HIS A 33 -4.92 31.68 -26.51
CA HIS A 33 -4.85 30.48 -27.34
C HIS A 33 -4.73 29.24 -26.46
N LEU A 34 -5.60 28.24 -26.67
CA LEU A 34 -5.51 26.95 -26.02
C LEU A 34 -5.00 25.91 -27.02
N ILE A 35 -3.79 25.41 -26.80
CA ILE A 35 -3.22 24.30 -27.56
C ILE A 35 -3.33 23.04 -26.71
N ARG A 36 -3.79 21.93 -27.31
CA ARG A 36 -3.94 20.65 -26.63
C ARG A 36 -3.47 19.51 -27.52
N TYR A 37 -2.66 18.64 -26.95
CA TYR A 37 -2.19 17.41 -27.59
C TYR A 37 -2.87 16.19 -26.97
N SER A 38 -2.67 15.03 -27.60
CA SER A 38 -3.06 13.74 -27.01
C SER A 38 -2.20 13.47 -25.77
N ASN A 39 -2.81 12.89 -24.74
CA ASN A 39 -2.12 12.38 -23.55
C ASN A 39 -1.93 10.86 -23.64
N GLU A 40 -2.07 10.29 -24.84
CA GLU A 40 -1.83 8.86 -25.06
C GLU A 40 -0.34 8.56 -25.01
N HIS A 41 0.03 7.52 -24.27
CA HIS A 41 1.37 6.97 -24.21
C HIS A 41 1.33 5.58 -24.86
N PRO A 42 1.51 5.48 -26.19
CA PRO A 42 1.33 4.22 -26.92
C PRO A 42 2.34 3.14 -26.52
N ASN A 43 3.48 3.53 -25.94
CA ASN A 43 4.51 2.64 -25.42
C ASN A 43 4.22 2.12 -24.00
N THR A 44 3.17 2.60 -23.32
CA THR A 44 2.86 2.24 -21.93
C THR A 44 1.64 1.32 -21.83
N LYS A 45 1.85 0.11 -21.29
CA LYS A 45 0.77 -0.86 -21.01
C LYS A 45 0.19 -0.64 -19.61
N ILE A 46 -1.12 -0.44 -19.51
CA ILE A 46 -1.81 -0.32 -18.22
C ILE A 46 -2.30 -1.70 -17.77
N LEU A 47 -1.94 -2.10 -16.55
CA LEU A 47 -2.29 -3.36 -15.92
C LEU A 47 -3.00 -3.07 -14.58
N VAL A 48 -4.06 -3.82 -14.29
CA VAL A 48 -4.79 -3.71 -13.01
C VAL A 48 -4.83 -5.09 -12.37
N HIS A 49 -4.36 -5.18 -11.13
CA HIS A 49 -4.29 -6.42 -10.35
C HIS A 49 -4.96 -6.25 -9.00
N THR A 50 -5.58 -7.32 -8.52
CA THR A 50 -6.19 -7.36 -7.19
C THR A 50 -5.16 -7.82 -6.16
N LEU A 51 -4.98 -7.05 -5.10
CA LEU A 51 -4.23 -7.45 -3.91
C LEU A 51 -5.03 -8.48 -3.11
N THR A 52 -4.36 -9.56 -2.72
CA THR A 52 -4.91 -10.53 -1.76
C THR A 52 -4.68 -10.07 -0.32
N SER A 53 -3.64 -9.26 -0.08
CA SER A 53 -3.36 -8.65 1.22
C SER A 53 -4.10 -7.31 1.36
N ALA A 54 -4.38 -6.95 2.62
CA ALA A 54 -4.80 -5.61 2.95
C ALA A 54 -3.63 -4.63 2.80
N LEU A 55 -3.93 -3.35 2.55
CA LEU A 55 -2.89 -2.31 2.47
C LEU A 55 -2.10 -2.14 3.79
N GLY A 56 -2.65 -2.59 4.93
CA GLY A 56 -1.96 -2.56 6.22
C GLY A 56 -1.19 -3.83 6.56
N ASP A 57 -1.10 -4.80 5.65
CA ASP A 57 -0.36 -6.04 5.88
C ASP A 57 1.14 -5.84 5.65
N THR A 58 1.93 -6.80 6.11
CA THR A 58 3.39 -6.81 5.99
C THR A 58 3.89 -7.54 4.75
N GLU A 59 2.99 -8.13 3.95
CA GLU A 59 3.33 -8.98 2.82
C GLU A 59 2.58 -8.58 1.55
N PHE A 60 3.32 -8.51 0.45
CA PHE A 60 2.80 -8.09 -0.87
C PHE A 60 3.32 -9.01 -1.98
N PRO A 61 3.01 -10.33 -1.94
CA PRO A 61 3.61 -11.31 -2.85
C PRO A 61 3.36 -11.00 -4.34
N GLN A 62 2.25 -10.33 -4.67
CA GLN A 62 1.93 -9.92 -6.04
C GLN A 62 2.91 -8.92 -6.64
N ILE A 63 3.65 -8.18 -5.82
CA ILE A 63 4.64 -7.20 -6.30
C ILE A 63 5.90 -7.92 -6.81
N ILE A 64 6.25 -9.09 -6.26
CA ILE A 64 7.53 -9.77 -6.51
C ILE A 64 7.83 -10.09 -8.00
N PRO A 65 6.86 -10.50 -8.83
CA PRO A 65 7.13 -10.76 -10.24
C PRO A 65 7.72 -9.58 -11.01
N TYR A 66 7.45 -8.34 -10.62
CA TYR A 66 7.90 -7.15 -11.38
C TYR A 66 9.38 -6.84 -11.11
N PRO A 67 9.85 -6.71 -9.85
CA PRO A 67 11.28 -6.59 -9.58
C PRO A 67 12.11 -7.76 -10.09
N ASN A 68 11.56 -8.98 -10.16
CA ASN A 68 12.29 -10.13 -10.70
C ASN A 68 12.58 -10.03 -12.21
N GLN A 69 11.87 -9.16 -12.93
CA GLN A 69 12.13 -8.89 -14.34
C GLN A 69 13.28 -7.90 -14.56
N ARG A 70 13.92 -7.42 -13.47
CA ARG A 70 15.10 -6.54 -13.51
C ARG A 70 14.88 -5.20 -14.22
N ARG A 71 13.62 -4.78 -14.32
CA ARG A 71 13.24 -3.48 -14.85
C ARG A 71 13.40 -2.41 -13.75
N LYS A 72 13.70 -1.18 -14.17
CA LYS A 72 13.72 -0.02 -13.28
C LYS A 72 12.27 0.30 -12.89
N THR A 73 11.99 0.30 -11.60
CA THR A 73 10.62 0.35 -11.08
C THR A 73 10.48 1.44 -10.04
N VAL A 74 9.44 2.25 -10.17
CA VAL A 74 8.94 3.08 -9.08
C VAL A 74 7.69 2.42 -8.48
N ILE A 75 7.61 2.37 -7.16
CA ILE A 75 6.45 1.87 -6.42
C ILE A 75 5.85 3.04 -5.65
N HIS A 76 4.73 3.55 -6.12
CA HIS A 76 3.95 4.59 -5.48
C HIS A 76 3.12 4.01 -4.32
N ALA A 77 3.42 4.48 -3.11
CA ALA A 77 2.70 4.20 -1.90
C ALA A 77 1.96 5.46 -1.42
N ARG A 78 0.69 5.30 -1.02
CA ARG A 78 -0.13 6.44 -0.57
C ARG A 78 0.40 7.12 0.69
N THR A 79 0.96 6.34 1.61
CA THR A 79 1.50 6.83 2.89
C THR A 79 2.95 6.39 3.06
N ILE A 80 3.70 7.11 3.89
CA ILE A 80 5.07 6.74 4.25
C ILE A 80 5.09 5.36 4.93
N ASP A 81 4.12 5.10 5.81
CA ASP A 81 3.96 3.82 6.51
C ASP A 81 3.79 2.64 5.54
N LEU A 82 2.90 2.77 4.54
CA LEU A 82 2.73 1.75 3.50
C LEU A 82 4.02 1.58 2.69
N GLY A 83 4.68 2.67 2.32
CA GLY A 83 5.96 2.61 1.62
C GLY A 83 7.02 1.87 2.44
N TYR A 84 7.05 2.08 3.75
CA TYR A 84 7.97 1.41 4.66
C TYR A 84 7.65 -0.09 4.81
N HIS A 85 6.38 -0.49 4.87
CA HIS A 85 6.01 -1.91 4.87
C HIS A 85 6.42 -2.62 3.57
N ILE A 86 6.21 -1.98 2.42
CA ILE A 86 6.67 -2.52 1.12
C ILE A 86 8.20 -2.62 1.12
N PHE A 87 8.89 -1.60 1.64
CA PHE A 87 10.35 -1.59 1.75
C PHE A 87 10.86 -2.76 2.58
N LEU A 88 10.34 -2.94 3.80
CA LEU A 88 10.72 -4.06 4.68
C LEU A 88 10.42 -5.42 4.05
N PHE A 89 9.28 -5.54 3.37
CA PHE A 89 8.90 -6.76 2.68
C PHE A 89 9.91 -7.11 1.57
N LEU A 90 10.26 -6.16 0.71
CA LEU A 90 11.25 -6.37 -0.35
C LEU A 90 12.67 -6.55 0.20
N LEU A 91 13.03 -5.84 1.28
CA LEU A 91 14.31 -5.98 1.97
C LEU A 91 14.50 -7.41 2.50
N LYS A 92 13.48 -7.98 3.14
CA LYS A 92 13.50 -9.37 3.65
C LYS A 92 13.69 -10.42 2.55
N LEU A 93 13.22 -10.14 1.34
CA LEU A 93 13.32 -11.04 0.19
C LEU A 93 14.54 -10.77 -0.69
N SER A 94 15.34 -9.76 -0.34
CA SER A 94 16.54 -9.41 -1.08
C SER A 94 17.59 -10.51 -0.87
N PRO A 95 18.23 -10.99 -1.95
CA PRO A 95 19.26 -12.01 -1.85
C PRO A 95 20.51 -11.44 -1.16
N GLU A 96 21.14 -12.27 -0.33
CA GLU A 96 22.33 -11.91 0.47
C GLU A 96 23.51 -11.42 -0.39
N SER A 97 23.59 -11.87 -1.64
CA SER A 97 24.63 -11.47 -2.59
C SER A 97 24.48 -10.05 -3.14
N SER A 98 23.37 -9.37 -2.85
CA SER A 98 23.13 -7.99 -3.27
C SER A 98 23.14 -7.05 -2.08
N ASN A 99 23.62 -5.82 -2.25
CA ASN A 99 23.41 -4.76 -1.25
C ASN A 99 21.96 -4.27 -1.37
N PRO A 100 21.04 -4.65 -0.45
CA PRO A 100 19.63 -4.37 -0.64
C PRO A 100 19.31 -2.88 -0.56
N LEU A 101 20.05 -2.13 0.26
CA LEU A 101 19.88 -0.68 0.45
C LEU A 101 20.35 0.14 -0.76
N ARG A 102 21.25 -0.43 -1.59
CA ARG A 102 21.63 0.13 -2.88
C ARG A 102 20.59 -0.19 -3.95
N ARG A 103 19.97 -1.38 -3.88
CA ARG A 103 18.98 -1.85 -4.85
C ARG A 103 17.61 -1.22 -4.67
N ILE A 104 17.21 -0.98 -3.43
CA ILE A 104 15.90 -0.47 -3.04
C ILE A 104 16.13 0.83 -2.27
N CYS A 105 15.62 1.93 -2.81
CA CYS A 105 15.67 3.23 -2.16
C CYS A 105 14.25 3.69 -1.83
N MET A 106 14.12 4.52 -0.80
CA MET A 106 12.86 5.20 -0.51
C MET A 106 12.93 6.65 -1.02
N TYR A 107 11.79 7.22 -1.39
CA TYR A 107 11.67 8.63 -1.72
C TYR A 107 10.45 9.18 -0.99
N ASN A 108 10.67 10.07 -0.02
CA ASN A 108 9.60 10.67 0.76
C ASN A 108 10.05 11.97 1.44
N SER A 109 9.09 12.69 2.00
CA SER A 109 9.30 13.99 2.65
C SER A 109 10.05 13.94 3.98
N LEU A 110 10.30 12.76 4.57
CA LEU A 110 11.13 12.64 5.78
C LEU A 110 12.62 12.51 5.43
N ALA A 111 12.94 12.13 4.19
CA ALA A 111 14.30 12.12 3.72
C ALA A 111 14.76 13.54 3.38
N SER A 112 16.04 13.83 3.61
CA SER A 112 16.65 15.11 3.23
C SER A 112 16.62 15.30 1.70
N ASP A 113 16.54 16.55 1.24
CA ASP A 113 16.54 16.88 -0.19
C ASP A 113 17.72 16.26 -0.94
N GLY A 114 18.94 16.36 -0.41
CA GLY A 114 20.13 15.75 -1.02
C GLY A 114 20.10 14.22 -1.12
N TYR A 115 19.35 13.54 -0.25
CA TYR A 115 19.14 12.09 -0.36
C TYR A 115 18.12 11.78 -1.48
N ASN A 116 17.04 12.55 -1.55
CA ASN A 116 16.01 12.40 -2.57
C ASN A 116 16.56 12.70 -3.98
N GLU A 117 17.33 13.77 -4.13
CA GLU A 117 18.05 14.12 -5.37
C GLU A 117 18.98 12.98 -5.81
N LYS A 118 19.80 12.48 -4.87
CA LYS A 118 20.69 11.35 -5.14
C LYS A 118 19.94 10.07 -5.49
N THR A 119 18.77 9.84 -4.91
CA THR A 119 17.93 8.67 -5.23
C THR A 119 17.43 8.71 -6.67
N ILE A 120 17.06 9.89 -7.18
CA ILE A 120 16.68 10.07 -8.59
C ILE A 120 17.88 9.81 -9.51
N ASP A 121 19.04 10.39 -9.19
CA ASP A 121 20.28 10.18 -9.94
C ASP A 121 20.65 8.69 -9.99
N LEU A 122 20.62 7.99 -8.86
CA LEU A 122 20.88 6.56 -8.79
C LEU A 122 19.88 5.73 -9.61
N LEU A 123 18.60 6.10 -9.61
CA LEU A 123 17.59 5.41 -10.40
C LEU A 123 17.90 5.46 -11.89
N ASP A 124 18.49 6.55 -12.39
CA ASP A 124 18.83 6.72 -13.80
C ASP A 124 20.24 6.21 -14.16
N THR A 125 21.23 6.43 -13.29
CA THR A 125 22.64 6.17 -13.58
C THR A 125 23.16 4.82 -13.06
N ASP A 126 22.72 4.38 -11.87
CA ASP A 126 23.29 3.19 -11.23
C ASP A 126 22.56 1.91 -11.66
N PRO A 127 23.20 0.96 -12.35
CA PRO A 127 22.56 -0.30 -12.74
C PRO A 127 22.10 -1.15 -11.54
N HIS A 128 22.62 -0.90 -10.33
CA HIS A 128 22.24 -1.65 -9.13
C HIS A 128 20.99 -1.08 -8.45
N CYS A 129 20.71 0.23 -8.58
CA CYS A 129 19.51 0.85 -8.04
C CYS A 129 18.32 0.47 -8.92
N GLN A 130 17.48 -0.45 -8.46
CA GLN A 130 16.41 -1.00 -9.28
C GLN A 130 15.05 -0.41 -8.91
N ILE A 131 14.79 -0.26 -7.62
CA ILE A 131 13.46 0.04 -7.10
C ILE A 131 13.52 1.33 -6.29
N VAL A 132 12.63 2.26 -6.59
CA VAL A 132 12.36 3.42 -5.72
C VAL A 132 10.95 3.32 -5.18
N ILE A 133 10.80 3.28 -3.86
CA ILE A 133 9.50 3.27 -3.18
C ILE A 133 9.18 4.67 -2.74
N ALA A 134 8.06 5.19 -3.23
CA ALA A 134 7.83 6.61 -3.34
C ALA A 134 6.48 7.00 -2.77
N THR A 135 6.42 8.07 -1.99
CA THR A 135 5.13 8.70 -1.69
C THR A 135 4.75 9.75 -2.73
N LYS A 136 3.60 10.41 -2.54
CA LYS A 136 3.14 11.52 -3.39
C LYS A 136 4.18 12.63 -3.56
N ALA A 137 5.15 12.77 -2.64
CA ALA A 137 6.28 13.70 -2.81
C ALA A 137 7.06 13.47 -4.11
N MET A 138 7.08 12.23 -4.62
CA MET A 138 7.75 11.84 -5.86
C MET A 138 6.91 12.10 -7.12
N SER A 139 5.61 12.39 -6.99
CA SER A 139 4.71 12.44 -8.15
C SER A 139 4.94 13.67 -9.04
N VAL A 140 5.71 14.65 -8.56
CA VAL A 140 6.03 15.89 -9.26
C VAL A 140 7.55 16.08 -9.40
N GLY A 141 7.98 16.55 -10.57
CA GLY A 141 9.35 17.07 -10.75
C GLY A 141 10.46 16.05 -11.04
N ILE A 142 10.14 14.78 -11.30
CA ILE A 142 11.17 13.75 -11.50
C ILE A 142 11.27 13.33 -12.97
N HIS A 143 12.50 13.37 -13.46
CA HIS A 143 12.92 12.93 -14.77
C HIS A 143 13.86 11.73 -14.59
N ALA A 144 13.37 10.54 -14.94
CA ALA A 144 14.13 9.30 -14.92
C ALA A 144 13.79 8.57 -16.22
N GLU A 145 14.63 8.77 -17.24
CA GLU A 145 14.35 8.35 -18.61
C GLU A 145 14.25 6.82 -18.71
N LYS A 146 15.09 6.12 -17.94
CA LYS A 146 15.15 4.65 -17.91
C LYS A 146 14.05 4.00 -17.08
N LEU A 147 13.09 4.75 -16.57
CA LEU A 147 12.01 4.20 -15.75
C LEU A 147 11.03 3.41 -16.63
N GLN A 148 10.95 2.11 -16.34
CA GLN A 148 10.23 1.15 -17.18
C GLN A 148 8.90 0.72 -16.57
N ASP A 149 8.80 0.67 -15.24
CA ASP A 149 7.59 0.29 -14.54
C ASP A 149 7.20 1.33 -13.49
N SER A 150 5.93 1.73 -13.50
CA SER A 150 5.29 2.51 -12.44
C SER A 150 4.21 1.67 -11.78
N ILE A 151 4.38 1.36 -10.49
CA ILE A 151 3.48 0.52 -9.70
C ILE A 151 2.76 1.39 -8.69
N SER A 152 1.43 1.48 -8.74
CA SER A 152 0.62 2.10 -7.69
C SER A 152 0.06 1.03 -6.75
N VAL A 153 0.34 1.14 -5.45
CA VAL A 153 -0.19 0.24 -4.42
C VAL A 153 -1.34 0.92 -3.67
N GLY A 154 -2.56 0.47 -3.96
CA GLY A 154 -3.81 1.13 -3.59
C GLY A 154 -4.33 2.05 -4.70
N THR A 155 -5.55 2.57 -4.52
CA THR A 155 -6.10 3.57 -5.45
C THR A 155 -5.52 4.96 -5.21
N SER A 156 -5.14 5.66 -6.30
CA SER A 156 -4.75 7.07 -6.24
C SER A 156 -5.96 7.93 -5.86
N GLU A 157 -5.71 9.07 -5.20
CA GLU A 157 -6.77 9.97 -4.72
C GLU A 157 -7.64 10.54 -5.85
N THR A 158 -7.03 10.76 -7.01
CA THR A 158 -7.69 11.25 -8.22
C THR A 158 -7.14 10.53 -9.44
N GLN A 159 -7.92 10.54 -10.52
CA GLN A 159 -7.47 10.03 -11.82
C GLN A 159 -6.21 10.77 -12.32
N ASP A 160 -6.11 12.07 -12.05
CA ASP A 160 -4.97 12.89 -12.49
C ASP A 160 -3.69 12.50 -11.74
N CYS A 161 -3.78 12.21 -10.43
CA CYS A 161 -2.66 11.66 -9.68
C CYS A 161 -2.20 10.32 -10.28
N GLY A 162 -3.14 9.40 -10.53
CA GLY A 162 -2.80 8.09 -11.12
C GLY A 162 -2.20 8.21 -12.52
N LYS A 163 -2.67 9.16 -13.34
CA LYS A 163 -2.08 9.46 -14.65
C LYS A 163 -0.69 10.08 -14.53
N GLN A 164 -0.48 11.02 -13.60
CA GLN A 164 0.83 11.62 -13.36
C GLN A 164 1.84 10.57 -12.89
N GLU A 165 1.46 9.72 -11.94
CA GLU A 165 2.27 8.63 -11.39
C GLU A 165 2.62 7.59 -12.48
N GLY A 166 1.62 7.14 -13.23
CA GLY A 166 1.80 6.17 -14.32
C GLY A 166 2.61 6.71 -15.48
N GLY A 167 2.38 7.97 -15.87
CA GLY A 167 3.06 8.64 -16.98
C GLY A 167 4.53 8.96 -16.72
N ARG A 168 5.08 8.64 -15.54
CA ARG A 168 6.53 8.72 -15.29
C ARG A 168 7.31 7.62 -15.97
N ALA A 169 6.70 6.45 -16.18
CA ALA A 169 7.32 5.34 -16.89
C ALA A 169 7.18 5.53 -18.41
N GLY A 170 8.19 5.09 -19.17
CA GLY A 170 8.14 5.14 -20.63
C GLY A 170 8.39 6.52 -21.21
N GLN A 171 9.28 7.31 -20.58
CA GLN A 171 9.71 8.59 -21.15
C GLN A 171 10.51 8.38 -22.44
N ASN A 172 11.27 7.28 -22.51
CA ASN A 172 11.83 6.79 -23.76
C ASN A 172 10.73 6.07 -24.57
N LEU A 173 10.36 6.66 -25.72
CA LEU A 173 9.31 6.14 -26.61
C LEU A 173 9.70 4.84 -27.32
N ASP A 174 10.99 4.56 -27.42
CA ASP A 174 11.51 3.33 -28.04
C ASP A 174 11.44 2.13 -27.09
N GLU A 175 11.16 2.36 -25.81
CA GLU A 175 11.04 1.33 -24.79
C GLU A 175 9.59 1.10 -24.36
N LEU A 176 9.21 -0.17 -24.25
CA LEU A 176 7.93 -0.56 -23.68
C LEU A 176 7.94 -0.36 -22.16
N ALA A 177 6.97 0.42 -21.68
CA ALA A 177 6.76 0.71 -20.27
C ALA A 177 5.44 0.13 -19.75
N ARG A 178 5.29 0.13 -18.43
CA ARG A 178 4.08 -0.38 -17.77
C ARG A 178 3.63 0.51 -16.64
N GLN A 179 2.32 0.72 -16.59
CA GLN A 179 1.63 1.24 -15.41
C GLN A 179 0.88 0.07 -14.77
N ILE A 180 1.22 -0.28 -13.54
CA ILE A 180 0.63 -1.41 -12.81
C ILE A 180 -0.12 -0.86 -11.60
N ILE A 181 -1.40 -1.16 -11.51
CA ILE A 181 -2.27 -0.68 -10.43
C ILE A 181 -2.70 -1.88 -9.59
N PHE A 182 -2.24 -1.91 -8.34
CA PHE A 182 -2.68 -2.87 -7.34
C PHE A 182 -3.82 -2.28 -6.52
N THR A 183 -4.98 -2.91 -6.56
CA THR A 183 -6.17 -2.46 -5.83
C THR A 183 -6.73 -3.56 -4.95
N THR A 184 -7.33 -3.19 -3.83
CA THR A 184 -8.02 -4.12 -2.95
C THR A 184 -9.36 -4.54 -3.55
N LEU A 185 -9.84 -5.73 -3.18
CA LEU A 185 -11.18 -6.17 -3.58
C LEU A 185 -12.29 -5.21 -3.11
N LYS A 186 -12.08 -4.56 -1.95
CA LYS A 186 -12.99 -3.57 -1.41
C LYS A 186 -13.15 -2.37 -2.35
N GLU A 187 -12.04 -1.78 -2.79
CA GLU A 187 -12.05 -0.65 -3.73
C GLU A 187 -12.69 -1.04 -5.07
N LEU A 188 -12.37 -2.22 -5.60
CA LEU A 188 -13.01 -2.73 -6.82
C LEU A 188 -14.54 -2.87 -6.67
N ASN A 189 -15.01 -3.37 -5.53
CA ASN A 189 -16.44 -3.49 -5.26
C ASN A 189 -17.11 -2.12 -5.14
N GLU A 190 -16.44 -1.14 -4.53
CA GLU A 190 -16.93 0.24 -4.46
C GLU A 190 -17.09 0.85 -5.85
N VAL A 191 -16.09 0.67 -6.72
CA VAL A 191 -16.15 1.11 -8.13
C VAL A 191 -17.29 0.43 -8.88
N GLN A 192 -17.45 -0.89 -8.74
CA GLN A 192 -18.56 -1.62 -9.36
C GLN A 192 -19.92 -1.13 -8.89
N ASN A 193 -20.06 -0.80 -7.61
CA ASN A 193 -21.30 -0.26 -7.08
C ASN A 193 -21.62 1.13 -7.66
N ILE A 194 -20.61 1.99 -7.80
CA ILE A 194 -20.77 3.30 -8.45
C ILE A 194 -21.22 3.12 -9.91
N ILE A 195 -20.62 2.19 -10.65
CA ILE A 195 -20.99 1.91 -12.04
C ILE A 195 -22.44 1.41 -12.14
N LYS A 196 -22.86 0.49 -11.25
CA LYS A 196 -24.24 -0.03 -11.20
C LYS A 196 -25.26 1.06 -10.90
N VAL A 197 -24.96 1.93 -9.93
CA VAL A 197 -25.87 3.02 -9.51
C VAL A 197 -25.95 4.11 -10.59
N SER A 198 -24.87 4.35 -11.31
CA SER A 198 -24.80 5.46 -12.27
C SER A 198 -25.41 5.14 -13.64
N GLY A 199 -25.76 3.87 -13.92
CA GLY A 199 -26.48 3.43 -15.12
C GLY A 199 -25.80 3.83 -16.43
N GLU A 200 -24.98 2.94 -17.00
CA GLU A 200 -24.22 3.15 -18.24
C GLU A 200 -23.52 4.52 -18.33
N VAL A 201 -22.37 4.61 -17.66
CA VAL A 201 -21.57 5.83 -17.62
C VAL A 201 -20.75 6.00 -18.90
N SER A 202 -21.10 7.01 -19.68
CA SER A 202 -20.16 7.68 -20.58
C SER A 202 -18.92 8.13 -19.79
N VAL A 203 -17.72 7.87 -20.35
CA VAL A 203 -16.37 8.09 -19.78
C VAL A 203 -16.18 9.46 -19.09
N ALA A 204 -17.01 10.46 -19.40
CA ALA A 204 -16.99 11.78 -18.78
C ALA A 204 -17.41 11.83 -17.29
N ALA A 205 -18.21 10.88 -16.78
CA ALA A 205 -18.75 11.00 -15.40
C ALA A 205 -17.81 10.51 -14.29
N VAL A 206 -16.72 9.80 -14.61
CA VAL A 206 -15.81 9.22 -13.60
C VAL A 206 -14.80 10.24 -13.06
N ALA A 207 -14.62 11.40 -13.72
CA ALA A 207 -13.66 12.43 -13.31
C ALA A 207 -14.08 13.27 -12.08
N CYS A 208 -15.30 13.08 -11.54
CA CYS A 208 -15.86 13.93 -10.49
C CYS A 208 -16.26 13.21 -9.18
N VAL A 209 -15.77 12.00 -8.90
CA VAL A 209 -16.09 11.32 -7.63
C VAL A 209 -15.29 11.93 -6.47
N LYS A 210 -15.79 13.04 -5.92
CA LYS A 210 -15.55 13.42 -4.52
C LYS A 210 -16.54 12.64 -3.64
N LEU A 211 -16.09 12.18 -2.47
CA LEU A 211 -16.97 11.70 -1.38
C LEU A 211 -18.09 12.72 -1.11
N PRO A 212 -19.29 12.27 -0.68
CA PRO A 212 -20.53 12.93 -1.05
C PRO A 212 -20.81 14.22 -0.26
N SER A 213 -21.05 15.32 -0.99
CA SER A 213 -22.07 16.31 -0.64
C SER A 213 -22.97 16.54 -1.85
N LYS A 214 -24.29 16.53 -1.59
CA LYS A 214 -25.40 16.43 -2.56
C LYS A 214 -25.46 17.63 -3.50
N LEU A 215 -25.70 17.41 -4.80
CA LEU A 215 -26.69 18.19 -5.60
C LEU A 215 -26.97 17.51 -6.95
N LYS A 216 -28.22 17.62 -7.43
CA LYS A 216 -28.75 16.98 -8.67
C LYS A 216 -28.83 17.98 -9.82
N SER A 217 -28.54 17.55 -11.06
CA SER A 217 -29.13 18.14 -12.28
C SER A 217 -29.05 17.20 -13.50
N LYS A 218 -30.12 17.18 -14.31
CA LYS A 218 -30.35 16.38 -15.54
C LYS A 218 -29.84 17.10 -16.80
N LYS A 219 -29.25 16.39 -17.79
CA LYS A 219 -29.72 16.37 -19.20
C LYS A 219 -28.87 15.56 -20.21
N LYS A 220 -29.63 14.88 -21.10
CA LYS A 220 -29.57 14.62 -22.58
C LYS A 220 -28.31 14.08 -23.29
N THR A 221 -28.58 13.05 -24.11
CA THR A 221 -27.69 12.07 -24.75
C THR A 221 -27.41 12.34 -26.24
N THR A 222 -26.23 11.95 -26.73
CA THR A 222 -25.88 11.61 -28.14
C THR A 222 -24.76 10.53 -28.13
N PRO A 223 -24.56 9.77 -29.23
CA PRO A 223 -24.20 8.35 -29.17
C PRO A 223 -22.69 8.05 -29.07
N SER A 224 -22.37 6.92 -28.44
CA SER A 224 -21.03 6.47 -28.05
C SER A 224 -20.35 5.51 -29.05
N LEU A 225 -19.02 5.56 -29.09
CA LEU A 225 -18.16 4.55 -29.72
C LEU A 225 -17.91 3.37 -28.77
N ASN A 226 -17.83 2.17 -29.36
CA ASN A 226 -17.76 0.87 -28.70
C ASN A 226 -16.30 0.43 -28.42
N PRO A 227 -15.87 0.29 -27.15
CA PRO A 227 -14.49 -0.08 -26.80
C PRO A 227 -14.25 -1.60 -26.65
N ALA A 228 -15.19 -2.46 -27.07
CA ALA A 228 -15.04 -3.91 -26.95
C ALA A 228 -14.19 -4.50 -28.10
N LYS A 229 -12.89 -4.20 -28.13
CA LYS A 229 -11.84 -4.92 -28.88
C LYS A 229 -10.49 -4.30 -28.49
N ILE A 230 -9.84 -4.85 -27.47
CA ILE A 230 -8.38 -4.84 -27.19
C ILE A 230 -8.25 -5.36 -25.75
N CYS A 231 -7.84 -6.63 -25.62
CA CYS A 231 -7.22 -7.28 -24.44
C CYS A 231 -7.57 -8.77 -24.41
N LYS A 232 -7.12 -9.49 -25.44
CA LYS A 232 -6.73 -10.90 -25.32
C LYS A 232 -5.43 -11.02 -26.10
N ASP A 233 -4.48 -11.73 -25.52
CA ASP A 233 -3.10 -11.95 -25.97
C ASP A 233 -2.06 -10.92 -25.53
N LEU A 234 -0.86 -11.42 -25.22
CA LEU A 234 0.32 -10.81 -24.58
C LEU A 234 0.45 -11.03 -23.06
N THR A 235 0.57 -12.31 -22.69
CA THR A 235 0.99 -12.80 -21.36
C THR A 235 2.50 -12.98 -21.23
N GLU A 236 3.30 -12.86 -22.30
CA GLU A 236 4.75 -13.14 -22.23
C GLU A 236 5.53 -12.08 -23.00
N LEU A 237 6.23 -11.21 -22.27
CA LEU A 237 7.27 -10.34 -22.82
C LEU A 237 8.64 -11.02 -22.62
N PRO A 238 9.58 -10.91 -23.58
CA PRO A 238 10.88 -11.53 -23.45
C PRO A 238 11.68 -10.94 -22.28
N PRO A 239 12.49 -11.75 -21.59
CA PRO A 239 13.36 -11.26 -20.51
C PRO A 239 14.39 -10.27 -21.04
N TYR A 240 14.61 -9.18 -20.31
CA TYR A 240 15.59 -8.13 -20.62
C TYR A 240 17.03 -8.67 -20.51
N THR A 241 17.85 -8.51 -21.56
CA THR A 241 19.15 -9.19 -21.75
C THR A 241 20.36 -8.30 -21.46
N ASN A 242 20.44 -7.67 -20.29
CA ASN A 242 21.63 -6.88 -19.91
C ASN A 242 22.50 -7.59 -18.87
N LYS A 243 23.82 -7.59 -19.07
CA LYS A 243 24.81 -8.55 -18.49
C LYS A 243 25.16 -8.34 -17.01
N THR A 244 24.74 -7.24 -16.38
CA THR A 244 24.92 -7.02 -14.93
C THR A 244 23.70 -7.58 -14.20
N THR A 245 23.68 -8.89 -14.01
CA THR A 245 22.46 -9.59 -13.59
C THR A 245 22.24 -9.49 -12.10
N LEU A 246 21.41 -8.52 -11.66
CA LEU A 246 20.93 -8.49 -10.29
C LEU A 246 20.23 -9.82 -9.94
N PRO A 247 20.57 -10.49 -8.83
CA PRO A 247 19.92 -11.74 -8.44
C PRO A 247 18.40 -11.53 -8.24
N PRO A 248 17.55 -12.50 -8.60
CA PRO A 248 16.11 -12.39 -8.35
C PRO A 248 15.83 -12.35 -6.84
N PHE A 249 14.72 -11.71 -6.46
CA PHE A 249 14.18 -11.79 -5.11
C PHE A 249 13.72 -13.22 -4.81
N ILE A 250 13.94 -13.65 -3.58
CA ILE A 250 13.52 -14.96 -3.10
C ILE A 250 11.99 -14.96 -3.06
N LEU A 251 11.36 -15.92 -3.74
CA LEU A 251 9.91 -16.09 -3.65
C LEU A 251 9.60 -16.66 -2.25
N PRO A 252 8.74 -16.00 -1.46
CA PRO A 252 8.32 -16.59 -0.19
C PRO A 252 7.69 -17.94 -0.51
N SER A 253 8.22 -19.01 0.09
CA SER A 253 7.66 -20.34 -0.05
C SER A 253 6.19 -20.27 0.34
N THR A 254 5.29 -20.56 -0.58
CA THR A 254 3.86 -20.55 -0.30
C THR A 254 3.66 -21.45 0.91
N PRO A 255 3.18 -20.95 2.07
CA PRO A 255 3.06 -21.78 3.24
C PRO A 255 2.18 -22.96 2.85
N ALA A 256 2.76 -24.17 2.89
CA ALA A 256 2.03 -25.39 2.61
C ALA A 256 0.78 -25.34 3.49
N LYS A 257 -0.41 -25.37 2.87
CA LYS A 257 -1.69 -25.34 3.58
C LYS A 257 -1.58 -26.33 4.73
N GLN A 258 -1.41 -25.82 5.95
CA GLN A 258 -1.39 -26.67 7.13
C GLN A 258 -2.75 -27.36 7.13
N GLN A 259 -2.73 -28.67 6.89
CA GLN A 259 -3.92 -29.49 6.93
C GLN A 259 -4.58 -29.21 8.28
N THR A 260 -5.82 -28.75 8.23
CA THR A 260 -6.64 -28.49 9.41
C THR A 260 -6.81 -29.81 10.15
N GLY A 261 -5.90 -30.08 11.08
CA GLY A 261 -5.99 -31.19 12.01
C GLY A 261 -7.27 -31.06 12.80
N LYS A 262 -7.86 -32.21 13.15
CA LYS A 262 -9.06 -32.34 13.99
C LYS A 262 -9.08 -31.28 15.10
N LYS A 263 -10.15 -30.47 15.13
CA LYS A 263 -10.40 -29.45 16.17
C LYS A 263 -10.13 -30.05 17.55
N LYS A 264 -9.05 -29.62 18.19
CA LYS A 264 -8.78 -29.94 19.59
C LYS A 264 -9.78 -29.16 20.46
N ALA A 265 -10.18 -29.74 21.59
CA ALA A 265 -11.15 -29.17 22.52
C ALA A 265 -10.72 -27.80 23.11
N ASP A 266 -9.47 -27.39 22.91
CA ASP A 266 -8.88 -26.17 23.47
C ASP A 266 -8.92 -24.94 22.54
N GLU A 267 -9.59 -24.99 21.39
CA GLU A 267 -9.72 -23.82 20.52
C GLU A 267 -10.73 -22.79 21.07
N LEU A 268 -10.27 -21.55 21.24
CA LEU A 268 -11.12 -20.42 21.59
C LEU A 268 -12.22 -20.20 20.54
N LYS A 269 -13.43 -19.91 21.00
CA LYS A 269 -14.55 -19.54 20.13
C LYS A 269 -14.27 -18.18 19.49
N LYS A 270 -14.81 -17.95 18.29
CA LYS A 270 -14.65 -16.66 17.58
C LYS A 270 -15.01 -15.44 18.43
N SER A 271 -16.05 -15.54 19.26
CA SER A 271 -16.45 -14.47 20.18
C SER A 271 -15.42 -14.21 21.27
N GLU A 272 -14.78 -15.26 21.80
CA GLU A 272 -13.74 -15.17 22.82
C GLU A 272 -12.47 -14.55 22.22
N VAL A 273 -12.10 -14.95 20.99
CA VAL A 273 -10.98 -14.34 20.23
C VAL A 273 -11.15 -12.83 20.06
N ILE A 274 -12.36 -12.36 19.73
CA ILE A 274 -12.65 -10.92 19.56
C ILE A 274 -12.45 -10.17 20.89
N GLU A 275 -12.87 -10.76 21.99
CA GLU A 275 -12.77 -10.15 23.32
C GLU A 275 -11.34 -10.12 23.85
N VAL A 276 -10.57 -11.19 23.63
CA VAL A 276 -9.13 -11.24 23.94
C VAL A 276 -8.41 -10.14 23.17
N ARG A 277 -8.66 -10.01 21.85
CA ARG A 277 -8.08 -8.94 21.03
C ARG A 277 -8.45 -7.54 21.51
N LYS A 278 -9.70 -7.32 21.90
CA LYS A 278 -10.14 -6.03 22.47
C LYS A 278 -9.39 -5.72 23.77
N SER A 279 -9.23 -6.70 24.65
CA SER A 279 -8.52 -6.54 25.92
C SER A 279 -7.03 -6.26 25.73
N LEU A 280 -6.39 -6.94 24.78
CA LEU A 280 -5.00 -6.68 24.38
C LEU A 280 -4.81 -5.31 23.72
N ALA A 281 -5.81 -4.79 23.00
CA ALA A 281 -5.77 -3.42 22.46
C ALA A 281 -5.87 -2.37 23.57
N MET A 282 -6.74 -2.56 24.57
CA MET A 282 -6.80 -1.67 25.74
C MET A 282 -5.49 -1.72 26.55
N TYR A 283 -4.86 -2.89 26.63
CA TYR A 283 -3.54 -3.03 27.27
C TYR A 283 -2.44 -2.28 26.52
N GLU A 284 -2.44 -2.28 25.18
CA GLU A 284 -1.50 -1.48 24.38
C GLU A 284 -1.59 0.02 24.71
N GLU A 285 -2.81 0.56 24.79
CA GLU A 285 -3.01 1.97 25.15
C GLU A 285 -2.47 2.26 26.55
N ARG A 286 -2.76 1.40 27.52
CA ARG A 286 -2.25 1.53 28.90
C ARG A 286 -0.73 1.47 28.95
N LEU A 287 -0.13 0.46 28.30
CA LEU A 287 1.31 0.28 28.19
C LEU A 287 1.99 1.52 27.62
N TYR A 288 1.41 2.09 26.56
CA TYR A 288 1.92 3.31 25.96
C TYR A 288 1.93 4.47 26.93
N PHE A 289 0.87 4.69 27.70
CA PHE A 289 0.84 5.76 28.70
C PHE A 289 1.87 5.53 29.81
N GLU A 290 1.97 4.31 30.34
CA GLU A 290 2.91 4.00 31.42
C GLU A 290 4.36 4.16 30.96
N GLU A 291 4.76 3.50 29.87
CA GLU A 291 6.15 3.50 29.40
C GLU A 291 6.59 4.84 28.81
N ARG A 292 5.68 5.56 28.13
CA ARG A 292 6.01 6.88 27.57
C ARG A 292 6.22 7.93 28.66
N LEU A 293 5.44 7.87 29.74
CA LEU A 293 5.51 8.86 30.82
C LEU A 293 6.64 8.55 31.81
N LEU A 294 6.89 7.27 32.13
CA LEU A 294 7.84 6.89 33.17
C LEU A 294 9.29 7.00 32.73
N VAL A 295 9.62 6.59 31.50
CA VAL A 295 11.03 6.37 31.12
C VAL A 295 11.61 7.56 30.34
N GLY A 296 10.79 8.46 29.78
CA GLY A 296 11.23 9.68 29.08
C GLY A 296 12.04 9.48 27.79
N LEU A 297 12.67 8.32 27.61
CA LEU A 297 13.53 7.94 26.48
C LEU A 297 12.76 7.55 25.22
N HIS A 298 11.46 7.30 25.30
CA HIS A 298 10.67 6.76 24.18
C HIS A 298 9.70 7.76 23.55
N ARG A 299 9.93 9.08 23.71
CA ARG A 299 8.97 10.13 23.28
C ARG A 299 8.57 10.08 21.80
N ASN A 300 9.43 9.53 20.94
CA ASN A 300 9.28 9.47 19.49
C ASN A 300 8.93 8.08 18.95
N ARG A 301 8.61 7.10 19.81
CA ARG A 301 8.19 5.76 19.36
C ARG A 301 6.69 5.76 18.98
N PRO A 302 6.28 5.21 17.83
CA PRO A 302 4.87 5.10 17.49
C PRO A 302 4.13 4.13 18.42
N LEU A 303 2.83 4.36 18.66
CA LEU A 303 1.99 3.52 19.54
C LEU A 303 2.11 2.02 19.24
N SER A 304 2.05 1.65 17.95
CA SER A 304 2.13 0.27 17.48
C SER A 304 3.44 -0.45 17.79
N SER A 305 4.50 0.29 18.10
CA SER A 305 5.80 -0.28 18.49
C SER A 305 5.87 -0.68 19.97
N TYR A 306 4.94 -0.21 20.81
CA TYR A 306 4.89 -0.58 22.21
C TYR A 306 4.33 -1.99 22.39
N PHE A 307 3.28 -2.34 21.65
CA PHE A 307 2.72 -3.68 21.67
C PHE A 307 2.47 -4.22 20.25
N PRO A 308 3.54 -4.70 19.58
CA PRO A 308 3.47 -5.16 18.20
C PRO A 308 2.33 -6.14 17.94
N LYS A 309 1.67 -6.00 16.78
CA LYS A 309 0.56 -6.86 16.36
C LYS A 309 0.91 -8.35 16.41
N VAL A 310 2.16 -8.71 16.09
CA VAL A 310 2.63 -10.10 16.12
C VAL A 310 2.51 -10.72 17.51
N ILE A 311 2.79 -9.96 18.57
CA ILE A 311 2.67 -10.42 19.96
C ILE A 311 1.20 -10.64 20.32
N ARG A 312 0.32 -9.70 19.92
CA ARG A 312 -1.12 -9.83 20.18
C ARG A 312 -1.73 -11.04 19.49
N ASP A 313 -1.42 -11.21 18.21
CA ASP A 313 -1.94 -12.34 17.43
C ASP A 313 -1.42 -13.66 17.99
N TRP A 314 -0.15 -13.71 18.38
CA TRP A 314 0.44 -14.88 19.04
C TRP A 314 -0.25 -15.20 20.37
N ILE A 315 -0.38 -14.23 21.28
CA ILE A 315 -1.05 -14.42 22.58
C ILE A 315 -2.50 -14.87 22.38
N THR A 316 -3.18 -14.35 21.37
CA THR A 316 -4.57 -14.73 21.07
C THR A 316 -4.68 -16.21 20.66
N VAL A 317 -3.73 -16.72 19.89
CA VAL A 317 -3.70 -18.13 19.45
C VAL A 317 -3.25 -19.06 20.57
N GLU A 318 -2.26 -18.63 21.35
CA GLU A 318 -1.56 -19.47 22.31
C GLU A 318 -2.05 -19.27 23.76
N LEU A 319 -3.08 -18.44 23.97
CA LEU A 319 -3.66 -18.14 25.28
C LEU A 319 -3.88 -19.38 26.17
N PRO A 320 -4.42 -20.52 25.66
CA PRO A 320 -4.64 -21.70 26.49
C PRO A 320 -3.34 -22.36 26.95
N LYS A 321 -2.26 -22.23 26.16
CA LYS A 321 -0.99 -22.92 26.36
C LYS A 321 -0.04 -22.19 27.31
N ILE A 322 -0.23 -20.88 27.52
CA ILE A 322 0.58 -20.08 28.45
C ILE A 322 0.20 -20.48 29.89
N GLN A 323 1.04 -21.26 30.57
CA GLN A 323 0.76 -21.73 31.94
C GLN A 323 1.49 -20.92 33.01
N SER A 324 2.66 -20.39 32.69
CA SER A 324 3.49 -19.65 33.63
C SER A 324 4.04 -18.35 33.03
N ARG A 325 4.49 -17.45 33.92
CA ARG A 325 5.18 -16.23 33.51
C ARG A 325 6.50 -16.54 32.80
N ALA A 326 7.17 -17.63 33.17
CA ALA A 326 8.40 -18.07 32.53
C ALA A 326 8.14 -18.42 31.05
N ASP A 327 7.07 -19.17 30.77
CA ASP A 327 6.68 -19.50 29.39
C ASP A 327 6.46 -18.23 28.57
N LEU A 328 5.66 -17.30 29.10
CA LEU A 328 5.39 -16.02 28.46
C LEU A 328 6.69 -15.25 28.17
N ASN A 329 7.60 -15.17 29.15
CA ASN A 329 8.87 -14.45 29.00
C ASN A 329 9.76 -15.06 27.91
N VAL A 330 9.86 -16.39 27.82
CA VAL A 330 10.64 -17.07 26.75
C VAL A 330 10.13 -16.65 25.38
N ILE A 331 8.81 -16.60 25.22
CA ILE A 331 8.18 -16.23 23.96
C ILE A 331 8.37 -14.74 23.66
N LEU A 332 8.13 -13.86 24.63
CA LEU A 332 8.32 -12.43 24.44
C LEU A 332 9.78 -12.08 24.11
N ALA A 333 10.74 -12.81 24.71
CA ALA A 333 12.16 -12.67 24.40
C ALA A 333 12.47 -13.11 22.97
N SER A 334 11.86 -14.20 22.48
CA SER A 334 12.02 -14.63 21.08
C SER A 334 11.44 -13.63 20.06
N LEU A 335 10.54 -12.75 20.50
CA LEU A 335 9.96 -11.66 19.71
C LEU A 335 10.65 -10.31 19.98
N GLU A 336 11.77 -10.32 20.71
CA GLU A 336 12.57 -9.14 21.05
C GLU A 336 11.75 -8.00 21.68
N TRP A 337 10.74 -8.34 22.50
CA TRP A 337 9.90 -7.32 23.10
C TRP A 337 10.65 -6.59 24.23
N PRO A 338 10.90 -5.27 24.14
CA PRO A 338 11.83 -4.59 25.03
C PRO A 338 11.26 -4.30 26.43
N PHE A 339 9.95 -4.53 26.63
CA PHE A 339 9.25 -4.20 27.88
C PHE A 339 9.01 -5.43 28.78
N ILE A 340 9.74 -6.54 28.57
CA ILE A 340 9.54 -7.78 29.36
C ILE A 340 9.79 -7.54 30.84
N GLU A 341 10.86 -6.80 31.18
CA GLU A 341 11.24 -6.56 32.58
C GLU A 341 10.23 -5.66 33.30
N THR A 342 9.80 -4.58 32.65
CA THR A 342 8.88 -3.60 33.26
C THR A 342 7.42 -4.04 33.22
N GLN A 343 7.02 -4.76 32.17
CA GLN A 343 5.60 -4.99 31.85
C GLN A 343 5.21 -6.46 31.73
N GLY A 344 6.17 -7.39 31.79
CA GLY A 344 5.89 -8.83 31.70
C GLY A 344 4.97 -9.34 32.80
N SER A 345 5.04 -8.80 34.02
CA SER A 345 4.10 -9.14 35.11
C SER A 345 2.66 -8.71 34.75
N ASN A 346 2.48 -7.44 34.38
CA ASN A 346 1.17 -6.86 34.10
C ASN A 346 0.48 -7.57 32.93
N LEU A 347 1.24 -7.93 31.89
CA LEU A 347 0.73 -8.69 30.76
C LEU A 347 0.33 -10.12 31.17
N PHE A 348 1.13 -10.78 32.01
CA PHE A 348 0.80 -12.12 32.51
C PHE A 348 -0.47 -12.12 33.37
N ASP A 349 -0.63 -11.12 34.24
CA ASP A 349 -1.83 -10.97 35.07
C ASP A 349 -3.09 -10.75 34.23
N LEU A 350 -2.99 -9.94 33.17
CA LEU A 350 -4.07 -9.77 32.19
C LEU A 350 -4.43 -11.09 31.51
N ILE A 351 -3.44 -11.86 31.06
CA ILE A 351 -3.64 -13.17 30.43
C ILE A 351 -4.33 -14.14 31.41
N CYS A 352 -3.90 -14.18 32.67
CA CYS A 352 -4.52 -15.00 33.70
C CYS A 352 -5.99 -14.61 33.95
N SER A 353 -6.30 -13.31 34.01
CA SER A 353 -7.67 -12.82 34.14
C SER A 353 -8.53 -13.27 32.95
N LEU A 354 -8.03 -13.10 31.73
CA LEU A 354 -8.73 -13.51 30.51
C LEU A 354 -9.00 -15.02 30.49
N LYS A 355 -8.01 -15.85 30.85
CA LYS A 355 -8.20 -17.30 30.96
C LYS A 355 -9.31 -17.63 31.96
N LYS A 356 -9.28 -17.04 33.15
CA LYS A 356 -10.28 -17.26 34.21
C LYS A 356 -11.69 -16.87 33.75
N ASP A 357 -11.84 -15.75 33.06
CA ASP A 357 -13.13 -15.25 32.55
C ASP A 357 -13.67 -16.11 31.40
N ILE A 358 -12.79 -16.66 30.56
CA ILE A 358 -13.20 -17.59 29.50
C ILE A 358 -13.64 -18.94 30.10
N TYR A 359 -12.85 -19.52 31.00
CA TYR A 359 -13.18 -20.80 31.65
C TYR A 359 -14.47 -20.73 32.48
N SER A 360 -14.70 -19.65 33.21
CA SER A 360 -15.93 -19.47 33.99
C SER A 360 -17.16 -19.48 33.08
N ARG A 361 -17.12 -18.74 31.96
CA ARG A 361 -18.22 -18.68 30.98
C ARG A 361 -18.44 -20.00 30.24
N GLN A 362 -17.38 -20.75 29.96
CA GLN A 362 -17.51 -22.08 29.37
C GLN A 362 -18.17 -23.06 30.34
N ARG A 363 -17.81 -23.04 31.64
CA ARG A 363 -18.42 -23.88 32.68
C ARG A 363 -19.89 -23.56 32.95
N THR A 364 -20.28 -22.29 32.93
CA THR A 364 -21.70 -21.91 33.09
C THR A 364 -22.56 -22.37 31.90
N LYS A 365 -21.99 -22.42 30.70
CA LYS A 365 -22.72 -22.88 29.50
C LYS A 365 -22.94 -24.39 29.51
N SER A 366 -21.97 -25.19 29.97
CA SER A 366 -22.14 -26.64 30.07
C SER A 366 -23.19 -27.03 31.10
N LEU A 367 -23.32 -26.27 32.20
CA LEU A 367 -24.32 -26.53 33.24
C LEU A 367 -25.78 -26.20 32.83
N LYS A 368 -25.99 -25.35 31.82
CA LYS A 368 -27.34 -25.00 31.33
C LYS A 368 -27.88 -25.97 30.26
N GLN A 369 -27.05 -26.90 29.81
CA GLN A 369 -27.43 -27.90 28.79
C GLN A 369 -27.87 -29.24 29.39
N TYR A 370 -27.75 -29.38 30.72
CA TYR A 370 -28.32 -30.44 31.53
C TYR A 370 -29.46 -29.85 32.37
#